data_AF-A0A821NJB6-F1
#
_entry.id   AF-A0A821NJB6-F1
#
_cell.length_a   1.000
_cell.length_b   1.000
_cell.length_c   1.000
_cell.angle_alpha   90.00
_cell.angle_beta   90.00
_cell.angle_gamma   90.00
#
_symmetry.space_group_name_H-M   'P 1'
#
loop_
_entity.id
_entity.type
_entity.pdbx_description
1 polymer ?
#
loop_
_entity_poly.entity_id
_entity_poly.type
_entity_poly.pdbx_seq_one_letter_code
_entity_poly.pdbx_strand_id
1 'polypeptide(L)' 'MSPFQLGSLESINDLNKRLPKPIKIYNFRPNIVVSGVDKPYGEDYWREIQIGDQVKLRWFRSCLR' A
#
# COMPACT_ATOMS: atom_id res chain seq x y z
N MET A 1 -5.48 13.88 8.18
CA MET A 1 -5.24 13.57 6.76
C MET A 1 -3.79 13.14 6.63
N SER A 2 -3.49 12.01 5.99
CA SER A 2 -2.10 11.63 5.71
C SER A 2 -1.66 12.30 4.40
N PRO A 3 -0.45 12.89 4.31
CA PRO A 3 0.04 13.53 3.08
C PRO A 3 0.34 12.51 1.97
N PHE A 4 0.69 11.28 2.35
CA PHE A 4 0.95 10.19 1.41
C PHE A 4 0.12 8.96 1.78
N GLN A 5 -0.23 8.18 0.76
CA GLN A 5 -0.93 6.92 0.89
C GLN A 5 -0.14 5.89 0.09
N LEU A 6 0.16 4.76 0.74
CA LEU A 6 0.91 3.67 0.16
C LEU A 6 0.00 2.45 0.04
N GLY A 7 0.16 1.67 -1.02
CA GLY A 7 -0.48 0.38 -1.18
C GLY A 7 0.38 -0.58 -1.99
N SER A 8 0.23 -1.89 -1.78
CA SER A 8 0.96 -2.91 -2.52
C SER A 8 0.11 -3.60 -3.60
N LEU A 9 0.78 -4.08 -4.65
CA LEU A 9 0.14 -4.91 -5.68
C LEU A 9 -0.32 -6.26 -5.11
N GLU A 10 0.35 -6.81 -4.11
CA GLU A 10 -0.07 -8.07 -3.49
C GLU A 10 -1.36 -7.89 -2.66
N SER A 11 -1.52 -6.78 -1.95
CA SER A 11 -2.77 -6.46 -1.22
C SER A 11 -3.97 -6.34 -2.14
N ILE A 12 -3.84 -5.65 -3.27
CA ILE A 12 -4.95 -5.50 -4.24
C ILE A 12 -5.26 -6.84 -4.92
N ASN A 13 -4.24 -7.66 -5.20
CA ASN A 13 -4.44 -8.99 -5.78
C ASN A 13 -5.15 -9.93 -4.81
N ASP A 14 -4.81 -9.91 -3.52
CA ASP A 14 -5.50 -10.70 -2.51
C ASP A 14 -6.95 -10.23 -2.32
N LEU A 15 -7.17 -8.91 -2.24
CA LEU A 15 -8.52 -8.35 -2.15
C LEU A 15 -9.39 -8.76 -3.35
N ASN A 16 -8.84 -8.72 -4.56
CA ASN A 16 -9.56 -9.08 -5.78
C ASN A 16 -9.99 -10.55 -5.82
N LYS A 17 -9.32 -11.46 -5.12
CA LYS A 17 -9.76 -12.86 -5.01
C LYS A 17 -11.07 -13.02 -4.22
N ARG A 18 -11.38 -12.04 -3.37
CA ARG A 18 -12.57 -12.04 -2.49
C ARG A 18 -13.74 -11.26 -3.07
N LEU A 19 -13.54 -10.61 -4.22
CA LEU A 19 -14.54 -9.75 -4.84
C LEU A 19 -15.16 -10.42 -6.07
N PRO A 20 -16.48 -10.29 -6.28
CA PRO A 20 -17.14 -10.78 -7.49
C PRO A 20 -16.71 -10.03 -8.75
N LYS A 21 -16.25 -8.78 -8.59
CA LYS A 21 -15.71 -7.96 -9.68
C LYS A 21 -14.36 -7.39 -9.25
N PRO A 22 -13.27 -7.64 -9.99
CA PRO A 22 -11.96 -7.12 -9.64
C PRO A 22 -11.93 -5.60 -9.78
N ILE A 23 -11.22 -4.97 -8.85
CA ILE A 23 -10.98 -3.52 -8.81
C ILE A 23 -9.49 -3.23 -9.01
N LYS A 24 -9.21 -2.01 -9.45
CA LYS A 24 -7.84 -1.52 -9.65
C LYS A 24 -7.35 -0.81 -8.39
N ILE A 25 -6.04 -0.84 -8.14
CA ILE A 25 -5.41 -0.17 -7.01
C ILE A 25 -5.69 1.34 -6.97
N TYR A 26 -5.90 1.97 -8.13
CA TYR A 26 -6.25 3.39 -8.25
C TYR A 26 -7.58 3.78 -7.57
N ASN A 27 -8.48 2.82 -7.32
CA ASN A 27 -9.72 3.10 -6.58
C ASN A 27 -9.46 3.52 -5.13
N PHE A 28 -8.32 3.07 -4.55
CA PHE A 28 -7.89 3.46 -3.22
C PHE A 28 -7.14 4.79 -3.19
N ARG A 29 -6.83 5.37 -4.36
CA ARG A 29 -6.06 6.61 -4.53
C ARG A 29 -4.70 6.64 -3.79
N PRO A 30 -3.89 5.58 -3.86
CA PRO A 30 -2.54 5.64 -3.31
C PRO A 30 -1.69 6.65 -4.11
N ASN A 31 -0.80 7.32 -3.40
CA ASN A 31 0.23 8.16 -4.01
C ASN A 31 1.46 7.32 -4.37
N ILE A 32 1.71 6.26 -3.61
CA ILE A 32 2.86 5.37 -3.77
C ILE A 32 2.34 3.95 -3.91
N VAL A 33 2.74 3.27 -4.98
CA VAL A 33 2.42 1.86 -5.20
C VAL A 33 3.71 1.08 -5.20
N VAL A 34 3.74 0.00 -4.42
CA VAL A 34 4.89 -0.90 -4.27
C VAL A 34 4.53 -2.32 -4.74
N SER A 35 5.55 -3.10 -5.07
CA SER A 35 5.42 -4.51 -5.43
C SER A 35 6.56 -5.32 -4.81
N GLY A 36 6.36 -6.61 -4.61
CA GLY A 36 7.37 -7.51 -4.04
C GLY A 36 7.38 -7.52 -2.51
N VAL A 37 6.26 -7.22 -1.87
CA VAL A 37 6.02 -7.50 -0.45
C VAL A 37 5.82 -9.01 -0.27
N ASP A 38 6.47 -9.58 0.75
CA ASP A 38 6.42 -11.03 1.00
C ASP A 38 5.00 -11.57 1.26
N LYS A 39 4.11 -10.71 1.78
CA LYS A 39 2.74 -11.05 2.15
C LYS A 39 1.78 -9.92 1.78
N PRO A 40 0.54 -10.24 1.34
CA PRO A 40 -0.52 -9.23 1.23
C PRO A 40 -0.68 -8.49 2.57
N TYR A 41 -0.90 -7.18 2.51
CA TYR A 41 -0.99 -6.27 3.65
C TYR A 41 0.30 -6.14 4.48
N GLY A 42 1.43 -6.67 3.99
CA GLY A 42 2.72 -6.53 4.66
C GLY A 42 3.17 -5.07 4.77
N GLU A 43 2.72 -4.21 3.85
CA GLU A 43 3.03 -2.78 3.86
C GLU A 43 2.48 -2.04 5.09
N ASP A 44 1.43 -2.54 5.73
CA ASP A 44 0.80 -1.90 6.89
C ASP A 44 1.69 -1.94 8.14
N TYR A 45 2.64 -2.87 8.17
CA TYR A 45 3.56 -3.10 9.29
C TYR A 45 4.89 -2.36 9.15
N TRP A 46 5.14 -1.71 8.02
CA TRP A 46 6.38 -0.96 7.80
C TRP A 46 6.41 0.29 8.65
N ARG A 47 7.41 0.41 9.54
CA ARG A 47 7.61 1.61 10.36
C ARG A 47 8.29 2.75 9.60
N GLU A 48 9.18 2.39 8.68
CA GLU A 48 9.94 3.34 7.86
C GLU A 48 10.14 2.76 6.45
N ILE A 49 10.15 3.64 5.47
CA ILE A 49 10.37 3.31 4.06
C ILE A 49 11.43 4.26 3.52
N GLN A 50 12.42 3.69 2.86
CA GLN A 50 13.47 4.42 2.16
C GLN A 50 13.22 4.30 0.65
N ILE A 51 13.15 5.43 -0.05
CA ILE A 51 13.01 5.48 -1.51
C ILE A 51 14.28 6.14 -2.08
N GLY A 52 15.10 5.34 -2.78
CA GLY A 52 16.44 5.74 -3.19
C GLY A 52 17.31 6.12 -1.98
N ASP A 53 18.18 7.10 -2.12
CA ASP A 53 19.10 7.50 -1.02
C ASP A 53 18.61 8.72 -0.22
N GLN A 54 17.64 9.47 -0.77
CA GLN A 54 17.30 10.81 -0.26
C GLN A 54 15.96 10.87 0.48
N VAL A 55 15.02 9.97 0.19
CA VAL A 55 13.65 10.07 0.71
C VAL A 55 13.39 9.02 1.78
N LYS A 56 13.12 9.49 3.00
CA LYS A 56 12.64 8.68 4.13
C LYS A 56 11.19 9.02 4.45
N LEU A 57 10.34 8.02 4.42
CA LEU A 57 8.95 8.13 4.87
C LEU A 57 8.79 7.36 6.17
N ARG A 58 8.11 7.98 7.14
CA ARG A 58 7.77 7.33 8.41
C ARG A 58 6.31 6.97 8.43
N TRP A 59 6.02 5.82 9.02
CA TRP A 59 4.66 5.37 9.27
C TRP A 59 3.93 6.37 10.16
N PHE A 60 2.70 6.71 9.75
CA PHE A 60 1.85 7.64 10.48
C PHE A 60 0.64 6.94 11.10
N ARG A 61 -0.18 6.30 10.26
CA ARG A 61 -1.35 5.50 10.66
C ARG A 61 -1.77 4.59 9.52
N SER A 62 -2.54 3.55 9.84
CA SER A 62 -3.18 2.69 8.83
C SER A 62 -4.24 3.45 8.02
N CYS A 63 -4.47 2.98 6.80
CA CYS A 63 -5.66 3.35 6.03
C CYS A 63 -6.90 2.73 6.70
N LEU A 64 -7.94 3.52 6.93
CA LEU A 64 -9.17 3.07 7.60
C LEU A 64 -10.27 2.66 6.59
N ARG A 65 -9.92 2.45 5.33
CA ARG A 65 -10.87 2.42 4.21
C ARG A 65 -10.65 1.24 3.30
#